data_AF-A0A944BC11-F1
#
_entry.id   AF-A0A944BC11-F1
#
_cell.length_a   1.000
_cell.length_b   1.000
_cell.length_c   1.000
_cell.angle_alpha   90.00
_cell.angle_beta   90.00
_cell.angle_gamma   90.00
#
_symmetry.space_group_name_H-M   'P 1'
#
loop_
_entity.id
_entity.type
_entity.pdbx_description
1 polymer ?
#
loop_
_entity_poly.entity_id
_entity_poly.type
_entity_poly.pdbx_seq_one_letter_code
_entity_poly.pdbx_strand_id
1 'polypeptide(L)'
;MMKKLLVPLLLALICISVVAEPETQLKENQNGTDVKIDGNGDVFVSPLWYHISSDTTAEVIKDDSYKELESVVIPSQIQIAGRVYSVTSIGDNAFSVCLRLTSISIPSSVTSIEDGAFSHCVGLKDIEIPSSVISIGYEAFYDCSGLTHIEIPSSVTNIKKMHLGHVMYCQA
;
A
#
# COMPACT_ATOMS: atom_id res chain seq x y z
N MET A 1 41.66 16.57 32.58
CA MET A 1 40.47 16.25 31.75
C MET A 1 40.59 17.08 30.47
N MET A 2 41.05 16.53 29.35
CA MET A 2 40.22 15.87 28.30
C MET A 2 39.08 16.81 27.86
N LYS A 3 38.94 17.33 26.62
CA LYS A 3 39.46 17.03 25.27
C LYS A 3 39.40 18.38 24.47
N LYS A 4 40.45 18.90 23.81
CA LYS A 4 40.80 18.76 22.36
C LYS A 4 39.61 18.28 21.49
N LEU A 5 39.25 18.82 20.34
CA LEU A 5 40.00 19.54 19.31
C LEU A 5 38.98 20.04 18.26
N LEU A 6 39.18 21.27 17.78
CA LEU A 6 39.17 21.67 16.37
C LEU A 6 38.17 20.95 15.43
N VAL A 7 37.19 21.70 14.92
CA VAL A 7 36.51 21.36 13.65
C VAL A 7 37.22 22.12 12.53
N PRO A 8 38.00 21.48 11.65
CA PRO A 8 38.44 22.12 10.42
C PRO A 8 37.55 21.69 9.26
N LEU A 9 37.02 22.71 8.58
CA LEU A 9 36.66 22.75 7.18
C LEU A 9 37.61 21.90 6.32
N LEU A 10 37.14 20.87 5.62
CA LEU A 10 37.67 20.52 4.31
C LEU A 10 36.81 19.49 3.52
N LEU A 11 36.55 19.89 2.28
CA LEU A 11 36.53 19.09 1.05
C LEU A 11 35.29 18.27 0.65
N ALA A 12 34.75 18.72 -0.48
CA ALA A 12 33.90 18.01 -1.42
C ALA A 12 34.58 16.75 -2.01
N LEU A 13 33.75 15.97 -2.72
CA LEU A 13 33.98 14.74 -3.49
C LEU A 13 33.87 13.42 -2.71
N ILE A 14 32.69 12.79 -2.83
CA ILE A 14 32.62 11.36 -3.18
C ILE A 14 31.66 11.24 -4.37
N CYS A 15 32.23 10.90 -5.53
CA CYS A 15 31.50 10.42 -6.69
C CYS A 15 30.84 9.09 -6.35
N ILE A 16 29.52 8.97 -6.52
CA ILE A 16 28.91 7.71 -6.93
C ILE A 16 27.98 8.03 -8.10
N SER A 17 28.46 7.72 -9.29
CA SER A 17 27.66 7.63 -10.50
C SER A 17 26.84 6.35 -10.42
N VAL A 18 25.53 6.47 -10.16
CA VAL A 18 24.54 5.45 -10.55
C VAL A 18 23.34 6.21 -11.10
N VAL A 19 23.08 5.96 -12.38
CA VAL A 19 21.94 6.34 -13.23
C VAL A 19 20.79 7.07 -12.50
N ALA A 20 20.61 8.35 -12.82
CA ALA A 20 19.47 9.15 -12.38
C ALA A 20 18.21 8.77 -13.19
N GLU A 21 17.27 8.07 -12.56
CA GLU A 21 15.86 8.11 -12.95
C GLU A 21 15.24 9.44 -12.47
N PRO A 22 14.18 9.97 -13.13
CA PRO A 22 13.74 11.34 -12.92
C PRO A 22 13.30 11.56 -11.47
N GLU A 23 13.97 12.52 -10.83
CA GLU A 23 13.77 12.88 -9.43
C GLU A 23 12.29 13.20 -9.14
N THR A 24 11.65 12.39 -8.31
CA THR A 24 10.49 12.81 -7.51
C THR A 24 10.86 14.11 -6.79
N GLN A 25 10.24 15.22 -7.17
CA GLN A 25 10.47 16.54 -6.59
C GLN A 25 9.91 16.55 -5.16
N LEU A 26 10.78 16.30 -4.17
CA LEU A 26 10.45 16.41 -2.75
C LEU A 26 10.22 17.89 -2.40
N LYS A 27 8.97 18.33 -2.30
CA LYS A 27 8.63 19.61 -1.66
C LYS A 27 8.46 19.38 -0.16
N GLU A 28 9.54 19.53 0.59
CA GLU A 28 9.48 19.65 2.05
C GLU A 28 8.59 20.85 2.42
N ASN A 29 7.49 20.61 3.15
CA ASN A 29 6.72 21.67 3.78
C ASN A 29 7.08 21.73 5.27
N GLN A 30 7.35 22.94 5.77
CA GLN A 30 7.86 23.16 7.12
C GLN A 30 6.81 22.97 8.24
N ASN A 31 5.77 22.15 8.02
CA ASN A 31 4.61 22.03 8.92
C ASN A 31 4.29 20.58 9.39
N GLY A 32 5.26 19.67 9.40
CA GLY A 32 5.21 18.51 10.32
C GLY A 32 4.35 17.31 9.91
N THR A 33 4.03 17.16 8.63
CA THR A 33 3.64 15.87 8.05
C THR A 33 4.40 15.72 6.73
N ASP A 34 5.44 14.89 6.71
CA ASP A 34 6.27 14.60 5.52
C ASP A 34 5.49 13.77 4.50
N VAL A 35 4.51 14.40 3.87
CA VAL A 35 3.74 13.83 2.78
C VAL A 35 4.54 14.04 1.50
N LYS A 36 5.01 12.95 0.87
CA LYS A 36 5.64 13.05 -0.46
C LYS A 36 4.54 13.01 -1.51
N ILE A 37 4.66 13.83 -2.55
CA ILE A 37 3.71 13.85 -3.66
C ILE A 37 4.53 13.68 -4.94
N ASP A 38 4.11 12.76 -5.81
CA ASP A 38 4.80 12.50 -7.08
C ASP A 38 4.37 13.47 -8.20
N GLY A 39 4.87 13.25 -9.42
CA GLY A 39 4.51 14.06 -10.58
C GLY A 39 3.06 13.89 -11.06
N ASN A 40 2.38 12.83 -10.63
CA ASN A 40 1.00 12.50 -10.99
C ASN A 40 -0.01 13.03 -9.95
N GLY A 41 0.49 13.53 -8.81
CA GLY A 41 -0.35 13.97 -7.70
C GLY A 41 -0.68 12.85 -6.71
N ASP A 42 -0.05 11.69 -6.85
CA ASP A 42 -0.17 10.59 -5.92
C ASP A 42 0.64 10.87 -4.66
N VAL A 43 0.15 10.35 -3.55
CA VAL A 43 0.53 10.79 -2.22
C VAL A 43 1.16 9.63 -1.48
N PHE A 44 2.39 9.79 -1.01
CA PHE A 44 3.04 8.82 -0.16
C PHE A 44 2.78 9.13 1.31
N VAL A 45 2.11 8.19 1.98
CA VAL A 45 2.03 8.12 3.44
C VAL A 45 2.59 6.76 3.84
N SER A 46 3.83 6.80 4.35
CA SER A 46 4.63 5.59 4.58
C SER A 46 3.83 4.46 5.26
N PRO A 47 3.89 3.22 4.73
CA PRO A 47 4.72 2.77 3.60
C PRO A 47 4.03 2.84 2.23
N LEU A 48 2.84 3.45 2.12
CA LEU A 48 1.97 3.29 0.96
C LEU A 48 1.81 4.58 0.14
N TRP A 49 1.58 4.40 -1.14
CA TRP A 49 1.12 5.41 -2.09
C TRP A 49 -0.38 5.38 -2.25
N TYR A 50 -0.96 6.56 -2.42
CA TYR A 50 -2.39 6.77 -2.55
C TYR A 50 -2.71 7.68 -3.72
N HIS A 51 -3.68 7.29 -4.53
CA HIS A 51 -4.32 8.19 -5.47
C HIS A 51 -5.50 8.90 -4.81
N ILE A 52 -5.65 10.19 -5.10
CA ILE A 52 -6.75 11.00 -4.57
C ILE A 52 -7.85 11.12 -5.63
N SER A 53 -8.81 10.18 -5.59
CA SER A 53 -9.85 10.03 -6.63
C SER A 53 -10.95 11.12 -6.55
N SER A 54 -11.08 11.82 -5.42
CA SER A 54 -12.04 12.91 -5.23
C SER A 54 -11.60 13.89 -4.14
N ASP A 55 -12.46 14.81 -3.72
CA ASP A 55 -12.17 15.78 -2.66
C ASP A 55 -11.99 15.15 -1.26
N THR A 56 -12.43 13.90 -1.07
CA THR A 56 -12.46 13.24 0.25
C THR A 56 -12.02 11.77 0.25
N THR A 57 -11.72 11.18 -0.91
CA THR A 57 -11.40 9.75 -1.03
C THR A 57 -9.96 9.51 -1.46
N ALA A 58 -9.36 8.48 -0.88
CA ALA A 58 -8.04 7.97 -1.24
C ALA A 58 -8.12 6.48 -1.58
N GLU A 59 -7.30 6.06 -2.53
CA GLU A 59 -7.16 4.68 -3.00
C GLU A 59 -5.72 4.25 -2.84
N VAL A 60 -5.46 3.07 -2.26
CA VAL A 60 -4.11 2.51 -2.25
C VAL A 60 -3.73 2.10 -3.66
N ILE A 61 -2.63 2.65 -4.20
CA ILE A 61 -2.17 2.33 -5.56
C ILE A 61 -0.97 1.40 -5.56
N LYS A 62 -0.76 0.76 -6.72
CA LYS A 62 0.37 -0.11 -6.99
C LYS A 62 1.69 0.64 -6.93
N ASP A 63 2.66 0.05 -6.24
CA ASP A 63 4.05 0.48 -6.26
C ASP A 63 5.00 -0.73 -6.14
N ASP A 64 6.11 -0.71 -6.88
CA ASP A 64 7.07 -1.83 -6.89
C ASP A 64 7.81 -2.01 -5.56
N SER A 65 7.89 -0.96 -4.72
CA SER A 65 8.51 -1.04 -3.39
C SER A 65 7.75 -1.95 -2.42
N TYR A 66 6.47 -2.24 -2.70
CA TYR A 66 5.67 -3.10 -1.82
C TYR A 66 6.14 -4.55 -1.79
N LYS A 67 6.92 -4.99 -2.79
CA LYS A 67 7.50 -6.35 -2.85
C LYS A 67 8.42 -6.67 -1.66
N GLU A 68 8.94 -5.64 -1.00
CA GLU A 68 9.80 -5.76 0.18
C GLU A 68 9.02 -5.68 1.51
N LEU A 69 7.73 -5.38 1.48
CA LEU A 69 6.90 -5.27 2.70
C LEU A 69 6.53 -6.66 3.22
N GLU A 70 6.69 -6.85 4.54
CA GLU A 70 6.32 -8.10 5.22
C GLU A 70 4.98 -8.01 5.95
N SER A 71 4.64 -6.80 6.42
CA SER A 71 3.39 -6.50 7.10
C SER A 71 2.95 -5.07 6.77
N VAL A 72 1.65 -4.90 6.48
CA VAL A 72 1.07 -3.60 6.13
C VAL A 72 -0.16 -3.34 6.97
N VAL A 73 -0.28 -2.12 7.49
CA VAL A 73 -1.51 -1.60 8.09
C VAL A 73 -1.98 -0.45 7.24
N ILE A 74 -3.11 -0.65 6.54
CA ILE A 74 -3.72 0.43 5.77
C ILE A 74 -4.46 1.35 6.77
N PRO A 75 -4.11 2.64 6.87
CA PRO A 75 -4.83 3.57 7.71
C PRO A 75 -6.24 3.82 7.15
N SER A 76 -7.23 4.00 8.01
CA SER A 76 -8.59 4.33 7.56
C SER A 76 -8.68 5.71 6.90
N GLN A 77 -7.75 6.60 7.23
CA GLN A 77 -7.69 7.97 6.76
C GLN A 77 -6.25 8.44 6.62
N ILE A 78 -6.00 9.30 5.63
CA ILE A 78 -4.74 10.04 5.47
C ILE A 78 -4.99 11.53 5.55
N GLN A 79 -4.00 12.30 6.01
CA GLN A 79 -4.10 13.76 6.14
C GLN A 79 -3.10 14.47 5.24
N ILE A 80 -3.58 15.39 4.41
CA ILE A 80 -2.78 16.16 3.45
C ILE A 80 -3.10 17.65 3.64
N ALA A 81 -2.12 18.45 4.06
CA ALA A 81 -2.26 19.89 4.27
C ALA A 81 -3.50 20.29 5.12
N GLY A 82 -3.80 19.49 6.16
CA GLY A 82 -4.94 19.74 7.05
C GLY A 82 -6.30 19.24 6.55
N ARG A 83 -6.35 18.62 5.36
CA ARG A 83 -7.55 17.91 4.86
C ARG A 83 -7.42 16.41 5.12
N VAL A 84 -8.53 15.78 5.45
CA VAL A 84 -8.63 14.35 5.75
C VAL A 84 -9.29 13.63 4.57
N TYR A 85 -8.67 12.54 4.14
CA TYR A 85 -9.15 11.70 3.06
C TYR A 85 -9.38 10.29 3.61
N SER A 86 -10.55 9.72 3.35
CA SER A 86 -10.85 8.34 3.76
C SER A 86 -10.29 7.36 2.74
N VAL A 87 -9.61 6.32 3.21
CA VAL A 87 -9.09 5.25 2.35
C VAL A 87 -10.24 4.28 2.08
N THR A 88 -10.75 4.29 0.85
CA THR A 88 -12.00 3.60 0.48
C THR A 88 -11.79 2.37 -0.39
N SER A 89 -10.63 2.26 -1.06
CA SER A 89 -10.35 1.19 -2.00
C SER A 89 -8.89 0.74 -1.93
N ILE A 90 -8.69 -0.54 -2.26
CA ILE A 90 -7.37 -1.10 -2.58
C ILE A 90 -7.37 -1.30 -4.10
N GLY A 91 -6.56 -0.49 -4.78
CA GLY A 91 -6.61 -0.33 -6.23
C GLY A 91 -6.10 -1.52 -7.03
N ASP A 92 -6.28 -1.41 -8.34
CA ASP A 92 -5.91 -2.43 -9.30
C ASP A 92 -4.45 -2.85 -9.13
N ASN A 93 -4.23 -4.15 -8.90
CA ASN A 93 -2.91 -4.73 -8.69
C ASN A 93 -2.08 -4.08 -7.56
N ALA A 94 -2.69 -3.39 -6.60
CA ALA A 94 -1.99 -2.59 -5.59
C ALA A 94 -0.85 -3.35 -4.89
N PHE A 95 -1.12 -4.59 -4.47
CA PHE A 95 -0.15 -5.49 -3.83
C PHE A 95 0.20 -6.70 -4.71
N SER A 96 -0.05 -6.64 -6.02
CA SER A 96 0.23 -7.76 -6.91
C SER A 96 1.72 -8.15 -6.89
N VAL A 97 2.00 -9.44 -6.78
CA VAL A 97 3.35 -10.04 -6.69
C VAL A 97 4.12 -9.60 -5.43
N CYS A 98 3.43 -9.19 -4.35
CA CYS A 98 4.08 -8.95 -3.05
C CYS A 98 4.41 -10.28 -2.35
N LEU A 99 5.47 -10.95 -2.81
CA LEU A 99 5.86 -12.31 -2.38
C LEU A 99 6.26 -12.39 -0.90
N ARG A 100 6.73 -11.28 -0.32
CA ARG A 100 7.16 -11.19 1.09
C ARG A 100 6.05 -10.76 2.04
N LEU A 101 4.93 -10.25 1.52
CA LEU A 101 3.83 -9.77 2.35
C LEU A 101 3.16 -10.95 3.04
N THR A 102 3.29 -11.03 4.37
CA THR A 102 2.74 -12.13 5.17
C THR A 102 1.43 -11.78 5.87
N SER A 103 1.17 -10.50 6.11
CA SER A 103 0.01 -10.00 6.82
C SER A 103 -0.37 -8.61 6.31
N ILE A 104 -1.66 -8.35 6.13
CA ILE A 104 -2.20 -7.03 5.85
C ILE A 104 -3.45 -6.77 6.69
N SER A 105 -3.54 -5.57 7.27
CA SER A 105 -4.72 -5.10 7.98
C SER A 105 -5.49 -4.11 7.10
N ILE A 106 -6.72 -4.47 6.75
CA ILE A 106 -7.63 -3.63 5.96
C ILE A 106 -8.62 -2.92 6.92
N PRO A 107 -8.70 -1.58 6.90
CA PRO A 107 -9.60 -0.83 7.78
C PRO A 107 -11.05 -0.90 7.29
N SER A 108 -11.99 -0.70 8.20
CA SER A 108 -13.44 -0.71 7.91
C SER A 108 -13.91 0.47 7.04
N SER A 109 -13.02 1.38 6.64
CA SER A 109 -13.32 2.43 5.66
C SER A 109 -13.26 1.90 4.23
N VAL A 110 -12.60 0.77 3.99
CA VAL A 110 -12.47 0.16 2.67
C VAL A 110 -13.77 -0.52 2.29
N THR A 111 -14.28 -0.15 1.12
CA THR A 111 -15.52 -0.68 0.52
C THR A 111 -15.27 -1.55 -0.70
N SER A 112 -14.11 -1.43 -1.34
CA SER A 112 -13.75 -2.24 -2.51
C SER A 112 -12.29 -2.71 -2.50
N ILE A 113 -12.10 -3.94 -2.97
CA ILE A 113 -10.81 -4.54 -3.29
C ILE A 113 -10.84 -4.80 -4.79
N GLU A 114 -10.03 -4.07 -5.56
CA GLU A 114 -10.14 -4.04 -7.02
C GLU A 114 -9.44 -5.24 -7.70
N ASP A 115 -9.38 -5.23 -9.03
CA ASP A 115 -8.98 -6.37 -9.83
C ASP A 115 -7.48 -6.69 -9.59
N GLY A 116 -7.18 -7.96 -9.29
CA GLY A 116 -5.82 -8.42 -9.01
C GLY A 116 -5.11 -7.79 -7.81
N ALA A 117 -5.82 -7.10 -6.90
CA ALA A 117 -5.24 -6.33 -5.80
C ALA A 117 -4.16 -7.08 -4.99
N PHE A 118 -4.33 -8.38 -4.75
CA PHE A 118 -3.39 -9.26 -4.06
C PHE A 118 -2.92 -10.43 -4.93
N SER A 119 -3.05 -10.34 -6.25
CA SER A 119 -2.67 -11.43 -7.16
C SER A 119 -1.20 -11.85 -6.96
N HIS A 120 -0.93 -13.16 -6.91
CA HIS A 120 0.38 -13.76 -6.65
C HIS A 120 1.03 -13.37 -5.30
N CYS A 121 0.28 -12.94 -4.29
CA CYS A 121 0.79 -12.77 -2.92
C CYS A 121 1.02 -14.13 -2.22
N VAL A 122 2.01 -14.90 -2.68
CA VAL A 122 2.29 -16.27 -2.17
C VAL A 122 2.70 -16.31 -0.70
N GLY A 123 3.24 -15.22 -0.17
CA GLY A 123 3.64 -15.11 1.24
C GLY A 123 2.48 -14.82 2.20
N LEU A 124 1.34 -14.34 1.68
CA LEU A 124 0.21 -13.88 2.48
C LEU A 124 -0.50 -15.09 3.08
N LYS A 125 -0.53 -15.19 4.40
CA LYS A 125 -1.04 -16.40 5.11
C LYS A 125 -2.46 -16.27 5.59
N ASP A 126 -2.85 -15.06 5.92
CA ASP A 126 -4.17 -14.72 6.44
C ASP A 126 -4.53 -13.30 6.01
N ILE A 127 -5.82 -13.06 5.81
CA ILE A 127 -6.38 -11.75 5.52
C ILE A 127 -7.81 -11.66 6.06
N GLU A 128 -8.05 -10.68 6.92
CA GLU A 128 -9.40 -10.33 7.35
C GLU A 128 -10.01 -9.35 6.35
N ILE A 129 -11.13 -9.73 5.74
CA ILE A 129 -11.91 -8.85 4.89
C ILE A 129 -12.97 -8.16 5.77
N PRO A 130 -12.91 -6.83 5.97
CA PRO A 130 -13.87 -6.18 6.83
C PRO A 130 -15.28 -6.20 6.22
N SER A 131 -16.30 -6.23 7.07
CA SER A 131 -17.73 -6.22 6.67
C SER A 131 -18.17 -4.94 5.94
N SER A 132 -17.31 -3.94 5.84
CA SER A 132 -17.50 -2.76 5.01
C SER A 132 -17.26 -3.04 3.53
N VAL A 133 -16.55 -4.12 3.18
CA VAL A 133 -16.26 -4.48 1.79
C VAL A 133 -17.54 -4.98 1.12
N ILE A 134 -17.86 -4.37 -0.02
CA ILE A 134 -19.04 -4.64 -0.84
C ILE A 134 -18.65 -5.36 -2.14
N SER A 135 -17.45 -5.07 -2.65
CA SER A 135 -16.96 -5.55 -3.94
C SER A 135 -15.55 -6.14 -3.86
N ILE A 136 -15.37 -7.32 -4.46
CA ILE A 136 -14.07 -7.97 -4.67
C ILE A 136 -13.89 -8.21 -6.17
N GLY A 137 -12.80 -7.65 -6.70
CA GLY A 137 -12.44 -7.63 -8.10
C GLY A 137 -12.03 -9.00 -8.67
N TYR A 138 -11.89 -9.03 -10.00
CA TYR A 138 -11.48 -10.20 -10.75
C TYR A 138 -10.09 -10.62 -10.31
N GLU A 139 -9.91 -11.91 -9.98
CA GLU A 139 -8.60 -12.44 -9.59
C GLU A 139 -7.93 -11.68 -8.42
N ALA A 140 -8.70 -10.98 -7.58
CA ALA A 140 -8.16 -10.18 -6.48
C ALA A 140 -7.20 -10.96 -5.56
N PHE A 141 -7.42 -12.27 -5.40
CA PHE A 141 -6.57 -13.19 -4.63
C PHE A 141 -6.00 -14.33 -5.47
N TYR A 142 -5.87 -14.14 -6.79
CA TYR A 142 -5.35 -15.19 -7.67
C TYR A 142 -3.95 -15.65 -7.24
N ASP A 143 -3.73 -16.96 -7.25
CA ASP A 143 -2.43 -17.58 -6.92
C ASP A 143 -1.80 -17.13 -5.58
N CYS A 144 -2.64 -16.75 -4.61
CA CYS A 144 -2.23 -16.55 -3.22
C CYS A 144 -2.04 -17.90 -2.50
N SER A 145 -1.03 -18.67 -2.89
CA SER A 145 -0.83 -20.04 -2.39
C SER A 145 -0.58 -20.16 -0.87
N GLY A 146 -0.16 -19.07 -0.21
CA GLY A 146 -0.07 -18.99 1.25
C GLY A 146 -1.43 -18.83 1.95
N LEU A 147 -2.44 -18.30 1.27
CA LEU A 147 -3.80 -18.13 1.80
C LEU A 147 -4.51 -19.49 1.74
N THR A 148 -4.54 -20.16 2.88
CA THR A 148 -5.22 -21.47 3.03
C THR A 148 -6.71 -21.34 3.33
N HIS A 149 -7.12 -20.18 3.85
CA HIS A 149 -8.49 -19.85 4.20
C HIS A 149 -8.72 -18.35 3.96
N ILE A 150 -9.92 -17.99 3.53
CA ILE A 150 -10.39 -16.61 3.48
C ILE A 150 -11.89 -16.62 3.83
N GLU A 151 -12.27 -15.83 4.82
CA GLU A 151 -13.67 -15.61 5.16
C GLU A 151 -14.19 -14.44 4.31
N ILE A 152 -15.26 -14.68 3.55
CA ILE A 152 -15.92 -13.63 2.77
C ILE A 152 -17.13 -13.15 3.55
N PRO A 153 -17.15 -11.88 4.01
CA PRO A 153 -18.28 -11.33 4.74
C PRO A 153 -19.56 -11.38 3.90
N SER A 154 -20.71 -11.55 4.57
CA SER A 154 -22.03 -11.51 3.92
C SER A 154 -22.36 -10.16 3.28
N SER A 155 -21.59 -9.11 3.58
CA SER A 155 -21.69 -7.79 2.95
C SER A 155 -21.21 -7.76 1.50
N VAL A 156 -20.37 -8.73 1.10
CA VAL A 156 -19.82 -8.78 -0.26
C VAL A 156 -20.91 -9.24 -1.23
N THR A 157 -21.47 -8.31 -1.99
CA THR A 157 -22.53 -8.61 -2.97
C THR A 157 -22.00 -8.81 -4.38
N ASN A 158 -20.76 -8.37 -4.65
CA ASN A 158 -20.14 -8.45 -5.98
C ASN A 158 -18.79 -9.16 -5.89
N ILE A 159 -18.76 -10.45 -6.23
CA ILE A 159 -17.51 -11.22 -6.38
C ILE A 159 -17.32 -11.51 -7.85
N LYS A 160 -16.37 -10.83 -8.48
CA LYS A 160 -15.92 -11.22 -9.82
C LYS A 160 -15.10 -12.50 -9.70
N LYS A 161 -15.05 -13.32 -10.76
CA LYS A 161 -14.40 -14.64 -10.78
C LYS A 161 -13.07 -14.62 -10.04
N MET A 162 -12.97 -15.41 -8.97
CA MET A 162 -11.82 -15.47 -8.08
C MET A 162 -11.33 -16.93 -8.07
N HIS A 163 -10.13 -17.15 -8.60
CA HIS A 163 -9.53 -18.47 -8.73
C HIS A 163 -8.43 -18.63 -7.68
N LEU A 164 -8.80 -19.17 -6.52
CA LEU A 164 -7.84 -19.65 -5.53
C LEU A 164 -7.47 -21.07 -5.95
N GLY A 165 -6.26 -21.28 -6.46
CA GLY A 165 -5.84 -22.52 -7.13
C GLY A 165 -6.09 -23.84 -6.37
N HIS A 166 -6.34 -23.80 -5.04
CA HIS A 166 -6.62 -25.00 -4.23
C HIS A 166 -7.65 -24.84 -3.08
N VAL A 167 -8.30 -23.68 -2.88
CA VAL A 167 -9.18 -23.47 -1.71
C VAL A 167 -10.65 -23.35 -2.12
N MET A 168 -11.46 -24.25 -1.56
CA MET A 168 -12.91 -24.30 -1.66
C MET A 168 -13.53 -23.23 -0.76
N TYR A 169 -14.36 -22.35 -1.33
CA TYR A 169 -15.08 -21.32 -0.59
C TYR A 169 -16.01 -21.94 0.45
N CYS A 170 -15.96 -21.44 1.69
CA CYS A 170 -17.07 -21.55 2.62
C CYS A 170 -17.75 -20.17 2.62
N GLN A 171 -18.87 -20.06 1.91
CA GLN A 171 -19.84 -19.03 2.26
C GLN A 171 -20.43 -19.42 3.62
N ALA A 172 -20.63 -18.45 4.51
CA ALA A 172 -21.48 -18.64 5.68
C ALA A 172 -22.95 -18.79 5.26
#